data_AF-A0A5P9P888-F1
#
_entry.id   AF-A0A5P9P888-F1
#
_cell.length_a   1.000
_cell.length_b   1.000
_cell.length_c   1.000
_cell.angle_alpha   90.00
_cell.angle_beta   90.00
_cell.angle_gamma   90.00
#
_symmetry.space_group_name_H-M   'P 1'
#
loop_
_entity.id
_entity.type
_entity.pdbx_description
1 polymer ?
#
loop_
_entity_poly.entity_id
_entity_poly.type
_entity_poly.pdbx_seq_one_letter_code
_entity_poly.pdbx_strand_id
1 'polypeptide(L)'
;MYDVRERTGDPKHASVDKVVKLVFERAQNPREDHQDAHFDAAMATAVDRYGTEPVRTVIRRVLVEHYPFRTATTDLEMRNIDGIRIGTTAGWFLEELNEQ
;
A
#
# COMPACT_ATOMS: atom_id res chain seq x y z
N MET A 1 0.02 6.79 13.19
CA MET A 1 1.26 7.15 12.47
C MET A 1 1.95 5.83 12.16
N TYR A 2 2.41 5.59 10.93
CA TYR A 2 2.82 4.25 10.52
C TYR A 2 4.21 3.88 11.03
N ASP A 3 4.39 2.62 11.45
CA ASP A 3 5.69 2.10 11.87
C ASP A 3 6.46 1.56 10.67
N VAL A 4 6.77 2.47 9.73
CA VAL A 4 7.57 2.19 8.54
C VAL A 4 8.99 2.70 8.73
N ARG A 5 9.99 1.93 8.28
CA ARG A 5 11.42 2.20 8.53
C ARG A 5 11.86 3.59 8.10
N GLU A 6 11.47 4.04 6.91
CA GLU A 6 11.84 5.34 6.34
C GLU A 6 11.37 6.51 7.22
N ARG A 7 10.38 6.25 8.06
CA ARG A 7 9.80 7.22 8.98
C ARG A 7 10.37 7.10 10.39
N THR A 8 10.49 5.87 10.91
CA THR A 8 10.91 5.66 12.31
C THR A 8 12.43 5.59 12.48
N GLY A 9 13.16 5.28 11.41
CA GLY A 9 14.58 4.95 11.47
C GLY A 9 14.89 3.60 12.13
N ASP A 10 13.87 2.87 12.60
CA ASP A 10 14.05 1.58 13.26
C ASP A 10 14.24 0.47 12.21
N PRO A 11 15.40 -0.21 12.17
CA PRO A 11 15.63 -1.30 11.22
C PRO A 11 14.71 -2.51 11.42
N LYS A 12 14.08 -2.67 12.59
CA LYS A 12 13.08 -3.72 12.84
C LYS A 12 11.79 -3.49 12.08
N HIS A 13 11.42 -2.24 11.85
CA HIS A 13 10.25 -1.91 11.04
C HIS A 13 10.51 -2.24 9.57
N ALA A 14 9.47 -2.70 8.88
CA ALA A 14 9.51 -2.96 7.45
C ALA A 14 9.72 -1.66 6.66
N SER A 15 10.45 -1.75 5.55
CA SER A 15 10.64 -0.62 4.63
C SER A 15 9.43 -0.44 3.72
N VAL A 16 9.22 0.79 3.25
CA VAL A 16 8.18 1.09 2.26
C VAL A 16 8.35 0.24 1.00
N ASP A 17 9.59 -0.04 0.58
CA ASP A 17 9.85 -0.89 -0.58
C ASP A 17 9.43 -2.35 -0.34
N LYS A 18 9.52 -2.86 0.91
CA LYS A 18 8.97 -4.19 1.25
C LYS A 18 7.45 -4.19 1.18
N VAL A 19 6.78 -3.13 1.66
CA VAL A 19 5.33 -2.99 1.55
C VAL A 19 4.90 -2.93 0.09
N VAL A 20 5.56 -2.10 -0.73
CA VAL A 20 5.29 -2.00 -2.18
C VAL A 20 5.47 -3.35 -2.87
N LYS A 21 6.56 -4.06 -2.55
CA LYS A 21 6.80 -5.41 -3.07
C LYS A 21 5.65 -6.36 -2.71
N LEU A 22 5.25 -6.40 -1.45
CA LEU A 22 4.16 -7.27 -0.99
C LEU A 22 2.83 -6.91 -1.66
N VAL A 23 2.51 -5.61 -1.79
CA VAL A 23 1.31 -5.14 -2.52
C VAL A 23 1.27 -5.70 -3.94
N PHE A 24 2.38 -5.63 -4.68
CA PHE A 24 2.42 -6.12 -6.06
C PHE A 24 2.44 -7.66 -6.15
N GLU A 25 3.12 -8.33 -5.22
CA GLU A 25 3.08 -9.80 -5.15
C GLU A 25 1.65 -10.31 -4.91
N ARG A 26 0.91 -9.69 -3.99
CA ARG A 26 -0.50 -10.02 -3.70
C ARG A 26 -1.45 -9.61 -4.81
N ALA A 27 -1.18 -8.49 -5.49
CA ALA A 27 -1.96 -8.08 -6.65
C ALA A 27 -1.83 -9.08 -7.82
N GLN A 28 -0.64 -9.64 -8.03
CA GLN A 28 -0.39 -10.66 -9.05
C GLN A 28 -0.85 -12.05 -8.64
N ASN A 29 -0.73 -12.37 -7.34
CA ASN A 29 -1.08 -13.66 -6.77
C ASN A 29 -1.98 -13.47 -5.55
N PRO A 30 -3.28 -13.14 -5.75
CA PRO A 30 -4.20 -13.00 -4.64
C PRO A 30 -4.31 -14.31 -3.84
N ARG A 31 -4.32 -14.22 -2.51
CA ARG A 31 -4.51 -15.40 -1.67
C ARG A 31 -5.91 -15.97 -1.86
N GLU A 32 -5.99 -17.29 -1.97
CA GLU A 32 -7.26 -18.02 -1.91
C GLU A 32 -7.60 -18.34 -0.44
N ASP A 33 -8.90 -18.32 -0.10
CA ASP A 33 -9.43 -18.69 1.22
C ASP A 33 -8.76 -17.98 2.42
N HIS A 34 -8.34 -16.72 2.23
CA HIS A 34 -7.75 -15.88 3.26
C HIS A 34 -8.72 -14.77 3.66
N GLN A 35 -8.85 -14.48 4.96
CA GLN A 35 -9.75 -13.43 5.47
C GLN A 35 -9.51 -12.05 4.82
N ASP A 36 -8.24 -11.78 4.50
CA ASP A 36 -7.79 -10.53 3.87
C ASP A 36 -7.63 -10.59 2.35
N ALA A 37 -8.08 -11.65 1.68
CA ALA A 37 -7.99 -11.79 0.22
C ALA A 37 -8.67 -10.64 -0.55
N HIS A 38 -9.64 -9.97 0.08
CA HIS A 38 -10.31 -8.80 -0.46
C HIS A 38 -9.35 -7.61 -0.66
N PHE A 39 -8.30 -7.48 0.16
CA PHE A 39 -7.24 -6.48 -0.05
C PHE A 39 -6.38 -6.82 -1.25
N ASP A 40 -6.02 -8.09 -1.42
CA ASP A 40 -5.24 -8.56 -2.57
C ASP A 40 -5.98 -8.26 -3.88
N ALA A 41 -7.28 -8.58 -3.95
CA ALA A 41 -8.14 -8.29 -5.11
C ALA A 41 -8.30 -6.78 -5.37
N ALA A 42 -8.38 -5.97 -4.32
CA ALA A 42 -8.42 -4.51 -4.46
C ALA A 42 -7.11 -3.96 -5.07
N MET A 43 -5.96 -4.51 -4.68
CA MET A 43 -4.66 -4.12 -5.25
C MET A 43 -4.50 -4.60 -6.69
N ALA A 44 -4.98 -5.82 -7.02
CA ALA A 44 -5.04 -6.30 -8.40
C ALA A 44 -5.82 -5.32 -9.29
N THR A 45 -7.01 -4.90 -8.85
CA THR A 45 -7.85 -3.94 -9.57
C THR A 45 -7.17 -2.56 -9.69
N ALA A 46 -6.50 -2.09 -8.64
CA ALA A 46 -5.81 -0.80 -8.66
C ALA A 46 -4.61 -0.80 -9.61
N VAL A 47 -3.80 -1.87 -9.59
CA VAL A 47 -2.64 -2.03 -10.47
C VAL A 47 -3.06 -2.20 -11.92
N ASP A 48 -4.10 -2.98 -12.20
CA ASP A 48 -4.65 -3.11 -13.56
C ASP A 48 -5.11 -1.77 -14.12
N ARG A 49 -5.77 -0.96 -13.28
CA ARG A 49 -6.35 0.32 -13.70
C ARG A 49 -5.33 1.44 -13.85
N TYR A 50 -4.37 1.54 -12.94
CA TYR A 50 -3.48 2.71 -12.82
C TYR A 50 -2.02 2.38 -13.13
N GLY A 51 -1.66 1.11 -13.24
CA GLY A 51 -0.27 0.67 -13.28
C GLY A 51 0.41 0.73 -11.92
N THR A 52 1.65 0.25 -11.89
CA THR A 52 2.43 0.10 -10.64
C THR A 52 2.94 1.43 -10.09
N GLU A 53 3.39 2.36 -10.94
CA GLU A 53 3.99 3.61 -10.49
C GLU A 53 3.03 4.55 -9.73
N PRO A 54 1.78 4.79 -10.19
CA PRO A 54 0.82 5.56 -9.41
C PRO A 54 0.47 4.90 -8.08
N VAL A 55 0.33 3.57 -8.05
CA VAL A 55 0.05 2.82 -6.81
C VAL A 55 1.23 2.95 -5.84
N ARG A 56 2.46 2.76 -6.31
CA ARG A 56 3.69 2.96 -5.52
C ARG A 56 3.77 4.37 -4.93
N THR A 57 3.44 5.37 -5.74
CA THR A 57 3.44 6.78 -5.34
C THR A 57 2.46 7.03 -4.18
N VAL A 58 1.22 6.51 -4.28
CA VAL A 58 0.24 6.62 -3.21
C VAL A 58 0.72 5.95 -1.93
N ILE A 59 1.27 4.74 -2.01
CA ILE A 59 1.79 4.00 -0.83
C ILE A 59 2.86 4.84 -0.11
N ARG A 60 3.83 5.37 -0.86
CA ARG A 60 4.90 6.20 -0.29
C ARG A 60 4.34 7.47 0.34
N ARG A 61 3.42 8.16 -0.34
CA ARG A 61 2.78 9.37 0.17
C ARG A 61 2.04 9.14 1.49
N VAL A 62 1.31 8.03 1.59
CA VAL A 62 0.55 7.67 2.79
C VAL A 62 1.47 7.25 3.93
N LEU A 63 2.37 6.29 3.69
CA LEU A 63 3.15 5.67 4.77
C LEU A 63 4.34 6.53 5.22
N VAL A 64 4.99 7.23 4.29
CA VAL A 64 6.22 7.99 4.56
C VAL A 64 5.94 9.48 4.68
N GLU A 65 5.21 10.06 3.73
CA GLU A 65 5.03 11.52 3.63
C GLU A 65 3.82 12.04 4.42
N HIS A 66 3.02 11.15 5.03
CA HIS A 66 1.85 11.47 5.85
C HIS A 66 0.77 12.26 5.11
N TYR A 67 0.69 12.09 3.79
CA TYR A 67 -0.42 12.65 3.04
C TYR A 67 -1.71 11.99 3.52
N PRO A 68 -2.73 12.78 3.85
CA PRO A 68 -4.08 12.25 4.01
C PRO A 68 -4.47 11.42 2.78
N PHE A 69 -5.16 10.32 2.99
CA PHE A 69 -5.52 9.38 1.91
C PHE A 69 -6.16 10.05 0.68
N ARG A 70 -6.96 11.11 0.89
CA ARG A 70 -7.65 11.85 -0.18
C ARG A 70 -6.73 12.73 -1.02
N THR A 71 -5.57 13.13 -0.50
CA THR A 71 -4.58 13.97 -1.20
C THR A 71 -3.36 13.17 -1.65
N ALA A 72 -3.23 11.92 -1.20
CA ALA A 72 -2.18 11.02 -1.70
C ALA A 72 -2.28 10.78 -3.22
N THR A 73 -3.47 11.01 -3.81
CA THR A 73 -3.74 10.93 -5.25
C THR A 73 -3.54 12.25 -5.99
N THR A 74 -3.12 13.33 -5.33
CA THR A 74 -2.90 14.63 -5.98
C THR A 74 -1.91 14.49 -7.14
N ASP A 75 -2.23 15.10 -8.28
CA ASP A 75 -1.47 15.01 -9.54
C ASP A 75 -1.39 13.59 -10.16
N LEU A 76 -2.19 12.63 -9.69
CA LEU A 76 -2.40 11.34 -10.34
C LEU A 76 -3.78 11.33 -11.01
N GLU A 77 -3.90 10.70 -12.18
CA GLU A 77 -5.19 10.40 -12.81
C GLU A 77 -5.91 9.26 -12.06
N MET A 78 -6.11 9.43 -10.75
CA MET A 78 -6.60 8.42 -9.82
C MET A 78 -7.75 8.99 -8.99
N ARG A 79 -8.81 8.20 -8.84
CA ARG A 79 -9.93 8.59 -7.98
C ARG A 79 -9.50 8.56 -6.51
N ASN A 80 -9.88 9.57 -5.74
CA ASN A 80 -9.57 9.66 -4.31
C ASN A 80 -9.99 8.41 -3.52
N ILE A 81 -11.11 7.76 -3.91
CA ILE A 81 -11.56 6.51 -3.26
C ILE A 81 -10.58 5.35 -3.46
N ASP A 82 -9.89 5.29 -4.60
CA ASP A 82 -8.90 4.26 -4.86
C ASP A 82 -7.59 4.57 -4.11
N GLY A 83 -7.24 5.85 -3.94
CA GLY A 83 -6.18 6.26 -3.03
C GLY A 83 -6.40 5.84 -1.58
N ILE A 84 -7.64 5.97 -1.08
CA ILE A 84 -8.03 5.46 0.24
C ILE A 84 -7.83 3.95 0.31
N ARG A 85 -8.32 3.19 -0.67
CA ARG A 85 -8.17 1.73 -0.70
C ARG A 85 -6.70 1.31 -0.70
N ILE A 86 -5.87 1.92 -1.56
CA ILE A 86 -4.43 1.65 -1.62
C ILE A 86 -3.76 1.95 -0.29
N GLY A 87 -4.02 3.12 0.30
CA GLY A 87 -3.42 3.50 1.58
C GLY A 87 -3.85 2.60 2.74
N THR A 88 -5.13 2.22 2.80
CA THR A 88 -5.63 1.28 3.81
C THR A 88 -4.97 -0.09 3.67
N THR A 89 -4.95 -0.67 2.48
CA THR A 89 -4.30 -1.96 2.24
C THR A 89 -2.80 -1.92 2.54
N ALA A 90 -2.10 -0.84 2.17
CA ALA A 90 -0.69 -0.69 2.47
C ALA A 90 -0.41 -0.61 3.98
N GLY A 91 -1.31 -0.01 4.75
CA GLY A 91 -1.25 -0.01 6.22
C GLY A 91 -1.37 -1.42 6.81
N TRP A 92 -2.36 -2.20 6.35
CA TRP A 92 -2.53 -3.60 6.78
C TRP A 92 -1.32 -4.47 6.44
N PHE A 93 -0.77 -4.35 5.22
CA PHE A 93 0.41 -5.11 4.83
C PHE A 93 1.66 -4.68 5.58
N LEU A 94 1.75 -3.41 5.98
CA LEU A 94 2.83 -2.96 6.88
C LEU A 94 2.73 -3.63 8.25
N GLU A 95 1.52 -3.72 8.82
CA GLU A 95 1.28 -4.44 10.07
C GLU A 95 1.64 -5.93 9.93
N GLU A 96 1.17 -6.61 8.87
CA GLU A 96 1.52 -8.01 8.55
C GLU A 96 3.05 -8.21 8.46
N LEU A 97 3.78 -7.24 7.91
CA LEU A 97 5.24 -7.31 7.77
C LEU A 97 5.99 -7.01 9.07
N ASN A 98 5.42 -6.22 9.98
CA ASN A 98 6.02 -5.87 11.26
C ASN A 98 5.76 -6.91 12.35
N GLU A 99 4.73 -7.75 12.18
CA GLU A 99 4.40 -8.86 13.08
C GLU A 99 5.23 -10.15 12.80
N GLN A 100 6.02 -10.16 11.73
CA GLN A 100 6.94 -11.25 11.35
C GLN A 100 8.30 -11.14 12.04
#